data_AF-A0A850S1L1-F1
#
_entry.id   AF-A0A850S1L1-F1
#
_cell.length_a   1.000
_cell.length_b   1.000
_cell.length_c   1.000
_cell.angle_alpha   90.00
_cell.angle_beta   90.00
_cell.angle_gamma   90.00
#
_symmetry.space_group_name_H-M   'P 1'
#
loop_
_entity.id
_entity.type
_entity.pdbx_description
1 polymer ?
#
loop_
_entity_poly.entity_id
_entity_poly.type
_entity_poly.pdbx_seq_one_letter_code
_entity_poly.pdbx_strand_id
1 'polypeptide(L)'
;MALSEAEIEAMKVPYGRNQFKVSDGGGLYLLVKSSGRYWKLAYRFDGKQKTLAFGVHPTVGLDEAREKREAAKALLAQNIDPGEIRKQEREEIRASVEQKNSVTSAQESNQRSVQQRPAVIDDAEQQRLEGRRLRIIQILARTKNFTTNEATLLESLHSEGFHISFDRLRTDLAWLSEQHAIQLKCGALWGIYLTQPGLDASLGSVWIPGIRKPEFSTEQE
;
A
#
# COMPACT_ATOMS: atom_id res chain seq x y z
N MET A 1 28.08 -24.83 -23.12
CA MET A 1 27.18 -25.42 -24.14
C MET A 1 26.10 -24.40 -24.43
N ALA A 2 25.71 -24.25 -25.68
CA ALA A 2 24.60 -23.38 -26.06
C ALA A 2 23.28 -24.12 -25.78
N LEU A 3 22.24 -23.39 -25.35
CA LEU A 3 20.92 -23.96 -25.09
C LEU A 3 20.16 -24.17 -26.41
N SER A 4 19.23 -25.14 -26.40
CA SER A 4 18.20 -25.31 -27.43
C SER A 4 16.80 -25.07 -26.86
N GLU A 5 15.85 -24.67 -27.70
CA GLU A 5 14.46 -24.40 -27.26
C GLU A 5 13.81 -25.65 -26.63
N ALA A 6 14.05 -26.83 -27.23
CA ALA A 6 13.56 -28.11 -26.72
C ALA A 6 14.13 -28.45 -25.32
N GLU A 7 15.41 -28.15 -25.08
CA GLU A 7 16.00 -28.31 -23.74
C GLU A 7 15.34 -27.39 -22.72
N ILE A 8 15.06 -26.14 -23.09
CA ILE A 8 14.44 -25.13 -22.21
C ILE A 8 13.02 -25.53 -21.81
N GLU A 9 12.26 -26.14 -22.73
CA GLU A 9 10.91 -26.64 -22.46
C GLU A 9 10.89 -27.86 -21.54
N ALA A 10 11.87 -28.75 -21.69
CA ALA A 10 11.98 -29.95 -20.86
C ALA A 10 12.47 -29.67 -19.42
N MET A 11 13.03 -28.49 -19.16
CA MET A 11 13.61 -28.14 -17.86
C MET A 11 12.55 -27.97 -16.76
N LYS A 12 12.70 -28.74 -15.68
CA LYS A 12 11.94 -28.61 -14.44
C LYS A 12 12.89 -28.39 -13.28
N VAL A 13 12.44 -27.63 -12.28
CA VAL A 13 13.20 -27.47 -11.03
C VAL A 13 13.28 -28.82 -10.32
N PRO A 14 14.49 -29.35 -10.04
CA PRO A 14 14.64 -30.61 -9.32
C PRO A 14 14.01 -30.55 -7.93
N TYR A 15 13.50 -31.68 -7.46
CA TYR A 15 12.98 -31.80 -6.10
C TYR A 15 14.05 -31.39 -5.07
N GLY A 16 13.67 -30.54 -4.12
CA GLY A 16 14.57 -30.01 -3.08
C GLY A 16 15.41 -28.79 -3.48
N ARG A 17 15.23 -28.21 -4.68
CA ARG A 17 15.84 -26.92 -5.05
C ARG A 17 14.77 -25.88 -5.36
N ASN A 18 15.06 -24.62 -5.03
CA ASN A 18 14.16 -23.50 -5.34
C ASN A 18 14.44 -22.85 -6.71
N GLN A 19 15.67 -22.97 -7.20
CA GLN A 19 16.11 -22.42 -8.48
C GLN A 19 17.41 -23.06 -8.96
N PHE A 20 17.67 -23.01 -10.26
CA PHE A 20 18.97 -23.34 -10.83
C PHE A 20 19.28 -22.49 -12.07
N LYS A 21 20.56 -22.38 -12.42
CA LYS A 21 21.05 -21.62 -13.58
C LYS A 21 21.48 -22.58 -14.67
N VAL A 22 21.11 -22.26 -15.91
CA VAL A 22 21.55 -22.99 -17.10
C VAL A 22 22.21 -22.01 -18.06
N SER A 23 23.49 -22.22 -18.37
CA SER A 23 24.24 -21.28 -19.18
C SER A 23 24.01 -21.52 -20.67
N ASP A 24 23.78 -20.44 -21.43
CA ASP A 24 23.78 -20.43 -22.91
C ASP A 24 25.17 -20.04 -23.46
N GLY A 25 25.97 -19.32 -22.67
CA GLY A 25 27.32 -18.88 -23.03
C GLY A 25 27.46 -17.36 -23.15
N GLY A 26 28.70 -16.88 -23.11
CA GLY A 26 29.00 -15.45 -23.15
C GLY A 26 28.41 -14.66 -21.98
N GLY A 27 28.22 -15.32 -20.83
CA GLY A 27 27.60 -14.75 -19.62
C GLY A 27 26.07 -14.86 -19.59
N LEU A 28 25.41 -15.22 -20.71
CA LEU A 28 23.97 -15.44 -20.75
C LEU A 28 23.60 -16.77 -20.11
N TYR A 29 22.55 -16.76 -19.30
CA TYR A 29 21.98 -17.93 -18.66
C TYR A 29 20.48 -17.77 -18.46
N LEU A 30 19.78 -18.90 -18.43
CA LEU A 30 18.41 -19.02 -17.98
C LEU A 30 18.39 -19.32 -16.48
N LEU A 31 17.68 -18.50 -15.71
CA LEU A 31 17.38 -18.79 -14.31
C LEU A 31 16.01 -19.47 -14.25
N VAL A 32 16.00 -20.76 -13.92
CA VAL A 32 14.77 -21.55 -13.83
C VAL A 32 14.32 -21.57 -12.37
N LYS A 33 13.10 -21.10 -12.11
CA LYS A 33 12.41 -21.11 -10.81
C LYS A 33 11.07 -21.83 -10.94
N SER A 34 10.46 -22.18 -9.80
CA SER A 34 9.06 -22.65 -9.77
C SER A 34 8.08 -21.62 -10.34
N SER A 35 8.36 -20.32 -10.15
CA SER A 35 7.51 -19.23 -10.63
C SER A 35 7.66 -18.89 -12.11
N GLY A 36 8.72 -19.37 -12.77
CA GLY A 36 9.02 -19.00 -14.16
C GLY A 36 10.50 -19.08 -14.51
N ARG A 37 10.80 -18.74 -15.77
CA ARG A 37 12.13 -18.84 -16.38
C ARG A 37 12.59 -17.44 -16.81
N TYR A 38 13.77 -17.02 -16.38
CA TYR A 38 14.23 -15.64 -16.54
C TYR A 38 15.56 -15.59 -17.28
N TRP A 39 15.62 -14.86 -18.40
CA TRP A 39 16.85 -14.60 -19.11
C TRP A 39 17.70 -13.57 -18.37
N LYS A 40 18.96 -13.92 -18.09
CA LYS A 40 19.90 -13.06 -17.37
C LYS A 40 21.29 -13.12 -17.97
N LEU A 41 21.98 -12.00 -17.98
CA LEU A 41 23.38 -11.86 -18.38
C LEU A 41 24.22 -11.53 -17.14
N ALA A 42 25.17 -12.38 -16.80
CA ALA A 42 26.24 -12.05 -15.87
C ALA A 42 27.36 -11.33 -16.62
N TYR A 43 27.78 -10.18 -16.12
CA TYR A 43 28.84 -9.37 -16.73
C TYR A 43 29.70 -8.72 -15.65
N ARG A 44 30.84 -8.14 -16.05
CA ARG A 44 31.66 -7.30 -15.18
C ARG A 44 31.78 -5.92 -15.78
N PHE A 45 31.69 -4.91 -14.93
CA PHE A 45 31.90 -3.51 -15.28
C PHE A 45 32.55 -2.83 -14.08
N ASP A 46 33.56 -2.00 -14.32
CA ASP A 46 34.29 -1.28 -13.25
C ASP A 46 34.75 -2.20 -12.09
N GLY A 47 35.36 -3.34 -12.46
CA GLY A 47 35.84 -4.33 -11.50
C GLY A 47 34.77 -5.12 -10.74
N LYS A 48 33.48 -4.78 -10.87
CA LYS A 48 32.36 -5.39 -10.13
C LYS A 48 31.58 -6.37 -11.01
N GLN A 49 31.14 -7.48 -10.42
CA GLN A 49 30.23 -8.42 -11.08
C GLN A 49 28.79 -7.92 -10.96
N LYS A 50 28.12 -7.77 -12.10
CA LYS A 50 26.72 -7.31 -12.20
C LYS A 50 25.88 -8.34 -12.95
N THR A 51 24.56 -8.19 -12.88
CA THR A 51 23.61 -9.05 -13.60
C THR A 51 22.52 -8.19 -14.24
N LEU A 52 22.31 -8.39 -15.53
CA LEU A 52 21.27 -7.75 -16.32
C LEU A 52 20.16 -8.75 -16.61
N ALA A 53 18.89 -8.39 -16.39
CA ALA A 53 17.77 -9.22 -16.78
C ALA A 53 17.32 -8.85 -18.20
N PHE A 54 16.98 -9.83 -19.04
CA PHE A 54 16.50 -9.58 -20.41
C PHE A 54 15.01 -9.84 -20.61
N GLY A 55 14.40 -10.61 -19.72
CA GLY A 55 12.97 -10.89 -19.75
C GLY A 55 12.63 -12.25 -19.16
N VAL A 56 11.39 -12.67 -19.37
CA VAL A 56 10.84 -13.95 -18.93
C VAL A 56 10.57 -14.80 -20.18
N HIS A 57 10.95 -16.07 -20.15
CA HIS A 57 10.58 -17.04 -21.19
C HIS A 57 9.15 -17.57 -20.92
N PRO A 58 8.27 -17.71 -21.94
CA PRO A 58 8.54 -17.60 -23.38
C PRO A 58 8.34 -16.20 -23.99
N THR A 59 7.97 -15.18 -23.20
CA THR A 59 7.75 -13.81 -23.72
C THR A 59 8.99 -13.25 -24.43
N VAL A 60 10.18 -13.57 -23.94
CA VAL A 60 11.45 -13.36 -24.62
C VAL A 60 11.99 -14.73 -25.03
N GLY A 61 12.12 -14.96 -26.33
CA GLY A 61 12.66 -16.19 -26.90
C GLY A 61 14.17 -16.31 -26.72
N LEU A 62 14.73 -17.48 -27.02
CA LEU A 62 16.17 -17.73 -26.93
C LEU A 62 16.97 -16.83 -27.87
N ASP A 63 16.54 -16.69 -29.12
CA ASP A 63 17.25 -15.87 -30.12
C ASP A 63 17.24 -14.39 -29.74
N GLU A 64 16.09 -13.87 -29.32
CA GLU A 64 15.97 -12.50 -28.81
C GLU A 64 16.87 -12.27 -27.57
N ALA A 65 16.98 -13.26 -26.68
CA ALA A 65 17.90 -13.19 -25.54
C ALA A 65 19.37 -13.14 -25.96
N ARG A 66 19.75 -13.83 -27.05
CA ARG A 66 21.09 -13.79 -27.64
C ARG A 66 21.37 -12.45 -28.33
N GLU A 67 20.41 -11.89 -29.05
CA GLU A 67 20.52 -10.54 -29.64
C GLU A 67 20.74 -9.49 -28.55
N LYS A 68 19.94 -9.53 -27.48
CA LYS A 68 20.10 -8.65 -26.31
C LYS A 68 21.47 -8.82 -25.62
N ARG A 69 22.03 -10.04 -25.61
CA ARG A 69 23.39 -10.29 -25.11
C ARG A 69 24.43 -9.56 -25.97
N GLU A 70 24.36 -9.70 -27.29
CA GLU A 70 25.33 -9.05 -28.17
C GLU A 70 25.23 -7.51 -28.09
N ALA A 71 24.01 -6.96 -28.03
CA ALA A 71 23.79 -5.53 -27.80
C ALA A 71 24.42 -5.06 -26.46
N ALA A 72 24.20 -5.80 -25.37
CA ALA A 72 24.79 -5.46 -24.08
C ALA A 72 26.32 -5.55 -24.08
N LYS A 73 26.91 -6.51 -24.81
CA LYS A 73 28.36 -6.60 -24.98
C LYS A 73 28.94 -5.46 -25.81
N ALA A 74 28.23 -5.00 -26.84
CA ALA A 74 28.65 -3.85 -27.63
C ALA A 74 28.74 -2.57 -26.78
N LEU A 75 27.78 -2.38 -25.86
CA LEU A 75 27.82 -1.28 -24.88
C LEU A 75 28.99 -1.41 -23.91
N LEU A 76 29.25 -2.61 -23.38
CA LEU A 76 30.39 -2.85 -22.51
C LEU A 76 31.74 -2.60 -23.21
N ALA A 77 31.85 -2.93 -24.50
CA ALA A 77 33.04 -2.64 -25.31
C ALA A 77 33.30 -1.14 -25.47
N GLN A 78 32.24 -0.32 -25.42
CA GLN A 78 32.31 1.15 -25.41
C GLN A 78 32.49 1.72 -24.00
N ASN A 79 32.75 0.88 -23.00
CA ASN A 79 32.84 1.25 -21.60
C ASN A 79 31.55 1.89 -21.04
N ILE A 80 30.39 1.48 -21.55
CA ILE A 80 29.06 1.91 -21.10
C ILE A 80 28.41 0.76 -20.32
N ASP A 81 27.86 1.04 -19.13
CA ASP A 81 27.16 0.04 -18.33
C ASP A 81 25.71 -0.17 -18.83
N PRO A 82 25.38 -1.34 -19.43
CA PRO A 82 24.04 -1.61 -19.94
C PRO A 82 22.97 -1.66 -18.82
N GLY A 83 23.38 -1.85 -17.57
CA GLY A 83 22.48 -1.82 -16.42
C GLY A 83 21.95 -0.41 -16.11
N GLU A 84 22.76 0.62 -16.32
CA GLU A 84 22.34 2.01 -16.09
C GLU A 84 21.38 2.49 -17.18
N ILE A 85 21.62 2.11 -18.45
CA ILE A 85 20.68 2.41 -19.55
C ILE A 85 19.30 1.83 -19.25
N ARG A 86 19.23 0.55 -18.85
CA ARG A 86 17.95 -0.09 -18.52
C ARG A 86 17.27 0.55 -17.30
N LYS A 87 18.05 1.06 -16.35
CA LYS A 87 17.52 1.76 -15.18
C LYS A 87 16.92 3.11 -15.59
N GLN A 88 17.61 3.88 -16.41
CA GLN A 88 17.14 5.16 -16.96
C GLN A 88 15.85 4.97 -17.77
N GLU A 89 15.82 4.01 -18.68
CA GLU A 89 14.61 3.68 -19.47
C GLU A 89 13.43 3.33 -18.56
N ARG A 90 13.66 2.56 -17.49
CA ARG A 90 12.61 2.23 -16.52
C ARG A 90 12.13 3.46 -15.75
N GLU A 91 13.03 4.37 -15.40
CA GLU A 91 12.70 5.62 -14.72
C GLU A 91 11.93 6.57 -15.64
N GLU A 92 12.28 6.66 -16.91
CA GLU A 92 11.55 7.44 -17.93
C GLU A 92 10.15 6.87 -18.20
N ILE A 93 10.02 5.55 -18.33
CA ILE A 93 8.71 4.90 -18.45
C ILE A 93 7.88 5.18 -17.19
N ARG A 94 8.47 5.08 -16.00
CA ARG A 94 7.76 5.37 -14.74
C ARG A 94 7.32 6.84 -14.69
N ALA A 95 8.20 7.78 -15.03
CA ALA A 95 7.91 9.21 -15.04
C ALA A 95 6.83 9.56 -16.07
N SER A 96 6.85 8.96 -17.26
CA SER A 96 5.83 9.19 -18.28
C SER A 96 4.47 8.61 -17.89
N VAL A 97 4.43 7.45 -17.21
CA VAL A 97 3.20 6.89 -16.63
C VAL A 97 2.68 7.78 -15.50
N GLU A 98 3.57 8.32 -14.66
CA GLU A 98 3.21 9.22 -13.58
C GLU A 98 2.68 10.57 -14.10
N GLN A 99 3.26 11.11 -15.18
CA GLN A 99 2.75 12.29 -15.87
C GLN A 99 1.41 12.02 -16.57
N LYS A 100 1.22 10.87 -17.21
CA LYS A 100 -0.09 10.49 -17.78
C LYS A 100 -1.15 10.36 -16.68
N ASN A 101 -0.80 9.73 -15.56
CA ASN A 101 -1.71 9.58 -14.43
C ASN A 101 -2.01 10.93 -13.76
N SER A 102 -1.05 11.87 -13.68
CA SER A 102 -1.29 13.20 -13.12
C SER A 102 -2.12 14.09 -14.03
N VAL A 103 -1.96 13.99 -15.36
CA VAL A 103 -2.77 14.73 -16.33
C VAL A 103 -4.19 14.18 -16.43
N THR A 104 -4.36 12.85 -16.45
CA THR A 104 -5.71 12.23 -16.44
C THR A 104 -6.42 12.46 -15.12
N SER A 105 -5.75 12.31 -13.97
CA SER A 105 -6.36 12.60 -12.66
C SER A 105 -6.67 14.07 -12.47
N ALA A 106 -5.84 15.00 -12.96
CA ALA A 106 -6.11 16.43 -12.89
C ALA A 106 -7.25 16.88 -13.84
N GLN A 107 -7.36 16.28 -15.04
CA GLN A 107 -8.46 16.59 -15.96
C GLN A 107 -9.78 15.95 -15.49
N GLU A 108 -9.76 14.73 -14.98
CA GLU A 108 -10.94 14.07 -14.41
C GLU A 108 -11.38 14.69 -13.08
N SER A 109 -10.44 15.10 -12.21
CA SER A 109 -10.77 15.78 -10.96
C SER A 109 -11.36 17.15 -11.23
N ASN A 110 -10.90 17.88 -12.26
CA ASN A 110 -11.42 19.20 -12.61
C ASN A 110 -12.79 19.12 -13.32
N GLN A 111 -13.05 18.08 -14.14
CA GLN A 111 -14.37 17.85 -14.71
C GLN A 111 -15.39 17.30 -13.68
N ARG A 112 -14.96 16.44 -12.74
CA ARG A 112 -15.83 15.94 -11.65
C ARG A 112 -16.13 17.01 -10.59
N SER A 113 -15.16 17.87 -10.24
CA SER A 113 -15.36 18.92 -9.22
C SER A 113 -16.22 20.09 -9.71
N VAL A 114 -16.33 20.32 -11.03
CA VAL A 114 -17.26 21.30 -11.59
C VAL A 114 -18.72 20.77 -11.61
N GLN A 115 -18.94 19.46 -11.56
CA GLN A 115 -20.28 18.85 -11.66
C GLN A 115 -20.81 18.19 -10.38
N GLN A 116 -19.97 17.93 -9.38
CA GLN A 116 -20.43 17.40 -8.09
C GLN A 116 -20.05 18.36 -6.97
N ARG A 117 -21.01 19.19 -6.56
CA ARG A 117 -21.02 19.64 -5.16
C ARG A 117 -20.97 18.37 -4.31
N PRO A 118 -20.07 18.26 -3.31
CA PRO A 118 -20.15 17.16 -2.36
C PRO A 118 -21.59 17.11 -1.84
N ALA A 119 -22.21 15.93 -1.89
CA ALA A 119 -23.58 15.77 -1.43
C ALA A 119 -23.66 16.36 -0.01
N VAL A 120 -24.63 17.25 0.22
CA VAL A 120 -24.95 17.66 1.59
C VAL A 120 -25.27 16.36 2.32
N ILE A 121 -24.47 16.03 3.33
CA ILE A 121 -24.68 14.84 4.18
C ILE A 121 -26.13 14.91 4.63
N ASP A 122 -26.90 13.83 4.41
CA ASP A 122 -28.30 13.83 4.84
C ASP A 122 -28.38 13.91 6.38
N ASP A 123 -29.49 14.43 6.91
CA ASP A 123 -29.63 14.60 8.37
C ASP A 123 -29.47 13.27 9.14
N ALA A 124 -29.85 12.13 8.54
CA ALA A 124 -29.74 10.82 9.15
C ALA A 124 -28.28 10.30 9.16
N GLU A 125 -27.52 10.55 8.10
CA GLU A 125 -26.09 10.27 8.01
C GLU A 125 -25.30 11.12 9.01
N GLN A 126 -25.64 12.41 9.11
CA GLN A 126 -25.06 13.31 10.11
C GLN A 126 -25.34 12.79 11.52
N GLN A 127 -26.59 12.43 11.82
CA GLN A 127 -26.97 11.83 13.10
C GLN A 127 -26.24 10.52 13.40
N ARG A 128 -26.04 9.64 12.41
CA ARG A 128 -25.29 8.38 12.56
C ARG A 128 -23.81 8.64 12.85
N LEU A 129 -23.22 9.62 12.16
CA LEU A 129 -21.83 10.03 12.34
C LEU A 129 -21.61 10.62 13.74
N GLU A 130 -22.44 11.56 14.15
CA GLU A 130 -22.39 12.18 15.48
C GLU A 130 -22.64 11.16 16.61
N GLY A 131 -23.58 10.25 16.40
CA GLY A 131 -23.88 9.16 17.34
C GLY A 131 -22.72 8.19 17.50
N ARG A 132 -22.03 7.85 16.40
CA ARG A 132 -20.86 6.97 16.45
C ARG A 132 -19.67 7.61 17.18
N ARG A 133 -19.44 8.92 16.97
CA ARG A 133 -18.41 9.68 17.68
C ARG A 133 -18.70 9.77 19.18
N LEU A 134 -19.95 10.00 19.56
CA LEU A 134 -20.39 9.92 20.95
C LEU A 134 -20.09 8.53 21.52
N ARG A 135 -20.38 7.47 20.75
CA ARG A 135 -20.15 6.10 21.23
C ARG A 135 -18.68 5.79 21.45
N ILE A 136 -17.80 6.24 20.57
CA ILE A 136 -16.34 6.11 20.72
C ILE A 136 -15.88 6.69 22.07
N ILE A 137 -16.26 7.93 22.38
CA ILE A 137 -15.82 8.58 23.63
C ILE A 137 -16.45 7.95 24.87
N GLN A 138 -17.68 7.42 24.77
CA GLN A 138 -18.31 6.67 25.87
C GLN A 138 -17.65 5.32 26.15
N ILE A 139 -17.22 4.60 25.10
CA ILE A 139 -16.45 3.35 25.27
C ILE A 139 -15.12 3.66 25.96
N LEU A 140 -14.41 4.69 25.49
CA LEU A 140 -13.16 5.14 26.11
C LEU A 140 -13.35 5.53 27.59
N ALA A 141 -14.45 6.21 27.94
CA ALA A 141 -14.76 6.61 29.31
C ALA A 141 -14.93 5.42 30.27
N ARG A 142 -15.33 4.24 29.75
CA ARG A 142 -15.50 3.01 30.52
C ARG A 142 -14.26 2.13 30.55
N THR A 143 -13.29 2.39 29.67
CA THR A 143 -12.05 1.62 29.61
C THR A 143 -11.10 1.98 30.75
N LYS A 144 -10.33 0.99 31.21
CA LYS A 144 -9.30 1.21 32.22
C LYS A 144 -8.26 2.21 31.72
N ASN A 145 -7.93 3.20 32.54
CA ASN A 145 -6.99 4.28 32.22
C ASN A 145 -7.42 5.16 31.03
N PHE A 146 -8.70 5.16 30.66
CA PHE A 146 -9.23 5.97 29.56
C PHE A 146 -8.50 5.76 28.22
N THR A 147 -8.06 4.52 27.96
CA THR A 147 -7.25 4.21 26.78
C THR A 147 -7.53 2.84 26.21
N THR A 148 -7.35 2.70 24.89
CA THR A 148 -7.49 1.45 24.16
C THR A 148 -6.71 1.49 22.84
N ASN A 149 -6.67 0.37 22.13
CA ASN A 149 -6.18 0.28 20.75
C ASN A 149 -7.35 0.23 19.76
N GLU A 150 -7.07 0.43 18.46
CA GLU A 150 -8.10 0.46 17.42
C GLU A 150 -8.90 -0.85 17.31
N ALA A 151 -8.25 -2.01 17.47
CA ALA A 151 -8.90 -3.31 17.29
C ALA A 151 -9.93 -3.56 18.40
N THR A 152 -9.56 -3.34 19.65
CA THR A 152 -10.45 -3.50 20.81
C THR A 152 -11.59 -2.48 20.79
N LEU A 153 -11.32 -1.24 20.35
CA LEU A 153 -12.35 -0.23 20.18
C LEU A 153 -13.36 -0.62 19.08
N LEU A 154 -12.86 -1.14 17.95
CA LEU A 154 -13.72 -1.57 16.85
C LEU A 154 -14.63 -2.73 17.26
N GLU A 155 -14.08 -3.72 17.97
CA GLU A 155 -14.84 -4.84 18.52
C GLU A 155 -15.96 -4.37 19.47
N SER A 156 -15.64 -3.42 20.36
CA SER A 156 -16.61 -2.82 21.28
C SER A 156 -17.71 -2.03 20.56
N LEU A 157 -17.36 -1.33 19.48
CA LEU A 157 -18.35 -0.64 18.64
C LEU A 157 -19.26 -1.61 17.91
N HIS A 158 -18.72 -2.71 17.37
CA HIS A 158 -19.48 -3.73 16.66
C HIS A 158 -20.45 -4.45 17.59
N SER A 159 -20.05 -4.78 18.82
CA SER A 159 -20.94 -5.42 19.81
C SER A 159 -22.10 -4.52 20.23
N GLU A 160 -21.94 -3.20 20.08
CA GLU A 160 -22.95 -2.19 20.39
C GLU A 160 -23.71 -1.70 19.15
N GLY A 161 -23.60 -2.42 18.01
CA GLY A 161 -24.37 -2.19 16.79
C GLY A 161 -23.77 -1.22 15.78
N PHE A 162 -22.57 -0.69 16.03
CA PHE A 162 -21.86 0.21 15.11
C PHE A 162 -20.89 -0.57 14.22
N HIS A 163 -21.42 -1.28 13.22
CA HIS A 163 -20.61 -2.03 12.25
C HIS A 163 -19.96 -1.08 11.22
N ILE A 164 -18.68 -0.79 11.41
CA ILE A 164 -17.88 0.08 10.53
C ILE A 164 -16.53 -0.55 10.18
N SER A 165 -15.91 -0.05 9.10
CA SER A 165 -14.55 -0.44 8.71
C SER A 165 -13.49 0.25 9.60
N PHE A 166 -12.27 -0.31 9.63
CA PHE A 166 -11.12 0.33 10.28
C PHE A 166 -10.82 1.73 9.72
N ASP A 167 -10.95 1.91 8.41
CA ASP A 167 -10.72 3.20 7.77
C ASP A 167 -11.73 4.26 8.24
N ARG A 168 -13.00 3.85 8.37
CA ARG A 168 -14.03 4.72 8.92
C ARG A 168 -13.77 5.07 10.39
N LEU A 169 -13.36 4.09 11.20
CA LEU A 169 -12.96 4.32 12.59
C LEU A 169 -11.83 5.35 12.66
N ARG A 170 -10.79 5.21 11.82
CA ARG A 170 -9.67 6.16 11.77
C ARG A 170 -10.09 7.56 11.36
N THR A 171 -11.04 7.69 10.43
CA THR A 171 -11.60 9.00 10.08
C THR A 171 -12.26 9.67 11.28
N ASP A 172 -13.06 8.91 12.05
CA ASP A 172 -13.70 9.45 13.26
C ASP A 172 -12.69 9.76 14.37
N LEU A 173 -11.67 8.92 14.56
CA LEU A 173 -10.59 9.16 15.53
C LEU A 173 -9.75 10.38 15.18
N ALA A 174 -9.39 10.56 13.90
CA ALA A 174 -8.67 11.74 13.44
C ALA A 174 -9.47 13.01 13.74
N TRP A 175 -10.75 13.00 13.37
CA TRP A 175 -11.64 14.13 13.65
C TRP A 175 -11.82 14.40 15.16
N LEU A 176 -12.00 13.36 15.98
CA LEU A 176 -12.11 13.51 17.43
C LEU A 176 -10.82 14.06 18.05
N SER A 177 -9.67 13.72 17.47
CA SER A 177 -8.38 14.26 17.88
C SER A 177 -8.23 15.74 17.50
N GLU A 178 -8.71 16.13 16.32
CA GLU A 178 -8.77 17.53 15.88
C GLU A 178 -9.65 18.38 16.81
N GLN A 179 -10.77 17.82 17.29
CA GLN A 179 -11.64 18.47 18.27
C GLN A 179 -11.13 18.36 19.72
N HIS A 180 -9.92 17.84 19.93
CA HIS A 180 -9.31 17.64 21.25
C HIS A 180 -10.12 16.77 22.22
N ALA A 181 -11.07 15.96 21.72
CA ALA A 181 -11.83 15.00 22.52
C ALA A 181 -11.02 13.74 22.84
N ILE A 182 -10.05 13.40 22.00
CA ILE A 182 -9.09 12.32 22.23
C ILE A 182 -7.67 12.79 21.88
N GLN A 183 -6.69 12.01 22.31
CA GLN A 183 -5.30 12.14 21.90
C GLN A 183 -4.82 10.80 21.32
N LEU A 184 -4.29 10.85 20.10
CA LEU A 184 -3.63 9.70 19.47
C LEU A 184 -2.13 9.76 19.79
N LYS A 185 -1.56 8.67 20.28
CA LYS A 185 -0.11 8.56 20.52
C LYS A 185 0.51 7.53 19.61
N CYS A 186 1.54 7.98 18.89
CA CYS A 186 2.40 7.16 18.04
C CYS A 186 3.71 6.90 18.82
N GLY A 187 3.94 5.67 19.27
CA GLY A 187 5.14 5.29 20.02
C GLY A 187 5.35 3.79 20.02
N ALA A 188 6.08 3.25 21.01
CA ALA A 188 6.30 1.81 21.14
C ALA A 188 5.00 1.00 21.26
N LEU A 189 3.91 1.64 21.70
CA LEU A 189 2.54 1.12 21.63
C LEU A 189 1.63 2.24 21.11
N TRP A 190 0.90 1.95 20.04
CA TRP A 190 -0.16 2.82 19.52
C TRP A 190 -1.34 2.82 20.50
N GLY A 191 -1.81 4.00 20.88
CA GLY A 191 -2.89 4.13 21.85
C GLY A 191 -3.79 5.32 21.58
N ILE A 192 -5.09 5.11 21.83
CA ILE A 192 -6.14 6.12 21.81
C ILE A 192 -6.40 6.51 23.25
N TYR A 193 -6.30 7.78 23.59
CA TYR A 193 -6.49 8.29 24.96
C TYR A 193 -7.63 9.28 25.00
N LEU A 194 -8.56 9.13 25.94
CA LEU A 194 -9.59 10.15 26.17
C LEU A 194 -8.97 11.36 26.85
N THR A 195 -9.36 12.55 26.43
CA THR A 195 -8.99 13.81 27.12
C THR A 195 -10.06 14.20 28.13
N GLN A 196 -9.78 15.19 28.98
CA GLN A 196 -10.78 15.74 29.89
C GLN A 196 -12.00 16.34 29.14
N PRO A 197 -11.83 17.19 28.09
CA PRO A 197 -12.97 17.65 27.28
C PRO A 197 -13.79 16.52 26.65
N GLY A 198 -13.12 15.44 26.20
CA GLY A 198 -13.82 14.27 25.66
C GLY A 198 -14.61 13.52 26.72
N LEU A 199 -14.08 13.41 27.95
CA LEU A 199 -14.79 12.81 29.08
C LEU A 199 -16.03 13.65 29.44
N ASP A 200 -15.88 14.97 29.58
CA ASP A 200 -16.98 15.88 29.87
C ASP A 200 -18.07 15.83 28.78
N ALA A 201 -17.66 15.73 27.52
CA ALA A 201 -18.58 15.57 26.40
C ALA A 201 -19.31 14.22 26.41
N SER A 202 -18.62 13.14 26.80
CA SER A 202 -19.22 11.81 26.92
C SER A 202 -20.29 11.73 28.01
N LEU A 203 -20.13 12.55 29.06
CA LEU A 203 -21.05 12.70 30.18
C LEU A 203 -22.15 13.74 29.91
N GLY A 204 -22.02 14.53 28.84
CA GLY A 204 -22.97 15.58 28.46
C GLY A 204 -22.81 16.89 29.25
N SER A 205 -21.72 17.02 30.01
CA SER A 205 -21.36 18.24 30.75
C SER A 205 -20.88 19.36 29.83
N VAL A 206 -20.26 19.00 28.71
CA VAL A 206 -19.82 19.93 27.64
C VAL A 206 -20.37 19.43 26.31
N TRP A 207 -20.68 20.35 25.40
CA TRP A 207 -21.06 19.99 24.04
C TRP A 207 -19.93 20.32 23.07
N ILE A 208 -19.51 19.31 22.30
CA ILE A 208 -18.55 19.45 21.19
C ILE A 208 -19.34 19.32 19.87
N PRO A 209 -19.37 20.36 19.01
CA PRO A 209 -20.09 20.31 17.75
C PRO A 209 -19.64 19.13 16.89
N GLY A 210 -20.58 18.36 16.33
CA GLY A 210 -20.28 17.14 15.57
C GLY A 210 -20.11 15.87 16.42
N ILE A 211 -20.42 15.95 17.72
CA ILE A 211 -20.67 14.82 18.62
C ILE A 211 -22.12 14.92 19.10
N ARG A 212 -22.86 13.81 19.04
CA ARG A 212 -24.25 13.78 19.50
C ARG A 212 -24.28 14.09 21.01
N LYS A 213 -25.24 14.90 21.46
CA LYS A 213 -25.44 15.15 22.89
C LYS A 213 -25.98 13.87 23.56
N PRO A 214 -25.44 13.44 24.71
CA PRO A 214 -26.00 12.31 25.45
C PRO A 214 -27.43 12.60 25.87
N GLU A 215 -28.34 11.65 25.64
CA GLU A 215 -29.70 11.71 26.17
C GLU A 215 -29.65 11.21 27.63
N PHE A 216 -30.02 12.07 28.57
CA PHE A 216 -30.24 11.64 29.95
C PHE A 216 -31.62 11.01 30.03
N SER A 217 -31.71 9.71 30.26
CA SER A 217 -32.95 9.08 30.70
C SER A 217 -33.30 9.68 32.07
N THR A 218 -34.25 10.62 32.09
CA THR A 218 -34.89 11.10 33.32
C THR A 218 -35.82 10.01 33.85
N GLU A 219 -35.25 8.91 34.32
CA GLU A 219 -35.99 7.88 35.05
C GLU A 219 -35.08 7.36 36.17
N GLN A 220 -35.28 7.94 37.36
CA GLN A 220 -35.28 7.29 38.68
C GLN A 220 -35.36 8.37 39.78
N GLU A 221 -36.60 8.72 40.15
CA GLU A 221 -36.99 9.01 41.54
C GLU A 221 -37.10 7.69 42.32
#